data_AF-A0A7C6ZZU6-F1
#
_entry.id   AF-A0A7C6ZZU6-F1
#
_cell.length_a   1.000
_cell.length_b   1.000
_cell.length_c   1.000
_cell.angle_alpha   90.00
_cell.angle_beta   90.00
_cell.angle_gamma   90.00
#
_symmetry.space_group_name_H-M   'P 1'
#
loop_
_entity.id
_entity.type
_entity.pdbx_description
1 polymer ?
#
loop_
_entity_poly.entity_id
_entity_poly.type
_entity_poly.pdbx_seq_one_letter_code
_entity_poly.pdbx_strand_id
1 'polypeptide(L)' 'METGHSAQNVYLQAGAIGLGTIAIGAFEDEKVLKILDLPGNEKPVYIMPVGKK' A
#
# COMPACT_ATOMS: atom_id res chain seq x y z
N MET A 1 -1.65 -13.21 -6.12
CA MET A 1 -2.39 -12.50 -7.18
C MET A 1 -3.41 -11.51 -6.60
N GLU A 2 -4.08 -11.84 -5.50
CA GLU A 2 -5.08 -10.97 -4.85
C GLU A 2 -4.62 -9.53 -4.55
N THR A 3 -3.48 -9.36 -3.86
CA THR A 3 -3.02 -8.03 -3.44
C THR A 3 -2.74 -7.07 -4.59
N GLY A 4 -2.37 -7.59 -5.77
CA GLY A 4 -2.19 -6.79 -6.98
C GLY A 4 -3.52 -6.28 -7.54
N HIS A 5 -4.56 -7.10 -7.51
CA HIS A 5 -5.92 -6.68 -7.88
C HIS A 5 -6.45 -5.63 -6.91
N SER A 6 -6.27 -5.83 -5.60
CA SER A 6 -6.66 -4.84 -4.59
C SER A 6 -5.92 -3.51 -4.78
N ALA A 7 -4.61 -3.54 -5.06
CA ALA A 7 -3.83 -2.33 -5.34
C ALA A 7 -4.33 -1.57 -6.57
N GLN A 8 -4.73 -2.28 -7.64
CA GLN A 8 -5.29 -1.63 -8.82
C GLN A 8 -6.61 -0.91 -8.52
N ASN A 9 -7.45 -1.46 -7.64
CA ASN A 9 -8.67 -0.78 -7.21
C ASN A 9 -8.35 0.55 -6.49
N VAL A 10 -7.30 0.58 -5.67
CA VAL A 10 -6.83 1.81 -5.02
C VAL A 10 -6.36 2.84 -6.05
N TYR A 11 -5.61 2.42 -7.08
CA TYR A 11 -5.23 3.30 -8.19
C TYR A 11 -6.44 3.92 -8.90
N LEU A 12 -7.44 3.10 -9.25
CA LEU A 12 -8.65 3.56 -9.93
C LEU A 12 -9.44 4.55 -9.08
N GLN A 13 -9.61 4.26 -7.79
CA GLN A 13 -10.34 5.15 -6.88
C GLN A 13 -9.58 6.46 -6.65
N ALA A 14 -8.27 6.41 -6.39
CA ALA A 14 -7.45 7.61 -6.22
C ALA A 14 -7.56 8.51 -7.46
N GLY A 15 -7.45 7.94 -8.66
CA GLY A 15 -7.64 8.67 -9.92
C GLY A 15 -9.03 9.30 -10.07
N ALA A 16 -10.09 8.57 -9.71
CA ALA A 16 -11.47 9.02 -9.82
C ALA A 16 -11.78 10.24 -8.92
N ILE A 17 -11.15 10.34 -7.75
CA ILE A 17 -11.33 11.47 -6.81
C ILE A 17 -10.24 12.54 -6.93
N GLY A 18 -9.45 12.53 -8.01
CA GLY A 18 -8.43 13.55 -8.28
C GLY A 18 -7.16 13.44 -7.43
N LEU A 19 -6.92 12.29 -6.81
CA LEU A 19 -5.70 11.98 -6.05
C LEU A 19 -4.71 11.16 -6.89
N GLY A 20 -3.46 11.11 -6.42
CA GLY A 20 -2.40 10.25 -6.92
C GLY A 20 -2.02 9.17 -5.91
N THR A 21 -1.52 8.05 -6.40
CA THR A 21 -0.93 6.97 -5.59
C THR A 21 0.18 6.26 -6.36
N ILE A 22 1.05 5.54 -5.65
CA ILE A 22 2.05 4.65 -6.24
C ILE A 22 2.19 3.37 -5.41
N ALA A 23 2.30 2.20 -6.04
CA ALA A 23 2.60 0.95 -5.34
C ALA A 23 4.12 0.84 -5.10
N ILE A 24 4.51 0.72 -3.83
CA ILE A 24 5.89 0.49 -3.42
C ILE A 24 5.98 -0.95 -2.92
N GLY A 25 6.73 -1.79 -3.63
CA GLY A 25 6.95 -3.20 -3.27
C GLY A 25 8.31 -3.48 -2.61
N ALA A 26 9.18 -2.47 -2.49
CA ALA A 26 10.48 -2.59 -1.87
C ALA A 26 10.58 -1.63 -0.67
N PHE A 27 10.66 -2.20 0.53
CA PHE A 27 10.80 -1.49 1.81
C PHE A 27 11.40 -2.44 2.86
N GLU A 28 11.67 -1.94 4.06
CA GLU A 28 12.20 -2.76 5.17
C GLU A 28 11.04 -3.38 5.98
N ASP A 29 10.63 -4.60 5.62
CA ASP A 29 9.49 -5.32 6.23
C ASP A 29 9.50 -5.27 7.77
N GLU A 30 10.64 -5.58 8.40
CA GLU A 30 10.75 -5.60 9.87
C GLU A 30 10.53 -4.22 10.49
N LYS A 31 10.98 -3.15 9.83
CA LYS A 31 10.76 -1.78 10.33
C LYS A 31 9.30 -1.42 10.20
N VAL A 32 8.65 -1.75 9.09
CA VAL A 32 7.23 -1.48 8.86
C VAL A 32 6.36 -2.21 9.88
N LEU A 33 6.63 -3.51 10.11
CA LEU A 33 5.92 -4.31 11.12
C LEU A 33 5.99 -3.67 12.51
N LYS A 34 7.18 -3.22 12.93
CA LYS A 34 7.39 -2.58 14.24
C LYS A 34 6.74 -1.20 14.33
N ILE A 35 6.86 -0.37 13.30
CA ILE A 35 6.32 1.01 13.30
C ILE A 35 4.79 1.00 13.32
N LEU A 36 4.17 0.06 12.61
CA LEU A 36 2.72 -0.06 12.50
C LEU A 36 2.10 -0.97 13.57
N ASP A 37 2.92 -1.53 14.48
CA ASP A 37 2.51 -2.49 15.52
C ASP A 37 1.65 -3.64 14.97
N LEU A 38 2.09 -4.20 13.84
CA LEU A 38 1.35 -5.26 13.15
C LEU A 38 1.50 -6.61 13.87
N PRO A 39 0.45 -7.45 13.89
CA PRO A 39 0.57 -8.82 14.37
C PRO A 39 1.67 -9.59 13.66
N GLY A 40 2.43 -10.41 14.38
CA GLY A 40 3.57 -11.15 13.81
C GLY A 40 3.23 -12.17 12.73
N ASN A 41 1.94 -12.47 12.53
CA ASN A 41 1.42 -13.32 11.46
C ASN A 41 0.97 -12.55 10.22
N GLU A 42 1.06 -11.22 10.23
CA GLU A 42 0.82 -10.38 9.06
C GLU A 42 2.15 -10.07 8.36
N LYS A 43 2.10 -9.95 7.03
CA LYS A 43 3.26 -9.55 6.23
C LYS A 43 2.87 -8.40 5.31
N PRO A 44 3.51 -7.23 5.43
CA PRO A 44 3.28 -6.12 4.51
C PRO A 44 3.69 -6.54 3.09
N VAL A 45 2.83 -6.28 2.10
CA VAL A 45 3.05 -6.63 0.69
C VAL A 45 3.26 -5.38 -0.17
N TYR A 46 2.52 -4.31 0.10
CA TYR A 46 2.64 -3.03 -0.57
C TYR A 46 2.49 -1.88 0.42
N ILE A 47 3.17 -0.78 0.12
CA ILE A 47 2.87 0.54 0.68
C ILE A 47 2.31 1.40 -0.46
N MET A 48 1.18 2.06 -0.23
CA MET A 48 0.49 2.89 -1.22
C MET A 48 0.17 4.27 -0.65
N PRO A 49 1.08 5.26 -0.72
CA PRO A 49 0.76 6.62 -0.30
C PRO A 49 -0.29 7.23 -1.24
N VAL A 50 -1.29 7.91 -0.67
CA VAL A 50 -2.35 8.61 -1.42
C VAL A 50 -2.32 10.09 -1.09
N GLY A 51 -2.31 10.96 -2.09
CA GLY A 51 -2.20 12.40 -1.88
C GLY A 51 -2.68 13.24 -3.07
N LYS A 52 -2.67 14.57 -2.89
CA LYS A 52 -2.91 15.49 -4.01
C LYS A 52 -1.81 15.33 -5.04
N LYS A 53 -2.19 15.39 -6.32
CA LYS A 53 -1.25 15.46 -7.44
C LYS A 53 -0.52 16.80 -7.44
#